data_AF-A0A7Y3PHD2-F1
#
_entry.id   AF-A0A7Y3PHD2-F1
#
_cell.length_a   1.000
_cell.length_b   1.000
_cell.length_c   1.000
_cell.angle_alpha   90.00
_cell.angle_beta   90.00
_cell.angle_gamma   90.00
#
_symmetry.space_group_name_H-M   'P 1'
#
loop_
_entity.id
_entity.type
_entity.pdbx_description
1 polymer ?
#
loop_
_entity_poly.entity_id
_entity_poly.type
_entity_poly.pdbx_seq_one_letter_code
_entity_poly.pdbx_strand_id
1 'polypeptide(L)'
;MAATPDGKGYWLVAADGGIFTFGDATFYGSMGGQDLNASVVGMAAAPGGSGYWMVGSDGGVFTFGSATFYGSMGALVPSVPIAAVTPTVSGNGYYLLSPDSFNYNFKPNPGERVVSESGSIVGAAESQIGPTTSPGSFCNPYGPCEEWCALFASWTWNKAGIPTPEDGFTGTLFNWVARNQRSLGPSVVPAEGDFVFYGTGPQSSSTSVHMGIVVQTWGDGSVLTIEGDSGPGNGGDLGVTVNGPFLVSHSLEYNGDPVYGYGEPLK
;
A
#
# COMPACT_ATOMS: atom_id res chain seq x y z
N MET A 1 -8.42 15.01 -16.12
CA MET A 1 -9.45 15.60 -17.00
C MET A 1 -10.81 15.41 -16.35
N ALA A 2 -11.73 16.36 -16.49
CA ALA A 2 -13.13 16.20 -16.14
C ALA A 2 -14.03 16.77 -17.25
N ALA A 3 -15.15 16.12 -17.55
CA ALA A 3 -16.11 16.59 -18.55
C ALA A 3 -17.21 17.48 -17.93
N THR A 4 -17.80 18.36 -18.73
CA THR A 4 -19.05 19.04 -18.36
C THR A 4 -20.19 18.02 -18.23
N PRO A 5 -21.22 18.27 -17.40
CA PRO A 5 -22.33 17.32 -17.23
C PRO A 5 -23.09 16.96 -18.51
N ASP A 6 -23.12 17.87 -19.49
CA ASP A 6 -23.75 17.65 -20.78
C ASP A 6 -22.80 17.06 -21.84
N GLY A 7 -21.52 16.86 -21.48
CA GLY A 7 -20.51 16.22 -22.31
C GLY A 7 -20.01 17.05 -23.50
N LYS A 8 -20.39 18.32 -23.61
CA LYS A 8 -20.01 19.19 -24.73
C LYS A 8 -18.65 19.88 -24.56
N GLY A 9 -18.09 19.79 -23.36
CA GLY A 9 -16.81 20.38 -23.01
C GLY A 9 -16.06 19.56 -21.97
N TYR A 10 -14.79 19.89 -21.77
CA TYR A 10 -13.98 19.29 -20.73
C TYR A 10 -12.86 20.23 -20.27
N TRP A 11 -12.39 19.97 -19.06
CA TRP A 11 -11.20 20.58 -18.49
C TRP A 11 -10.04 19.57 -18.47
N LEU A 12 -8.85 20.03 -18.85
CA LEU A 12 -7.60 19.37 -18.50
C LEU A 12 -6.98 20.10 -17.31
N VAL A 13 -6.34 19.32 -16.44
CA VAL A 13 -5.53 19.83 -15.33
C VAL A 13 -4.09 19.38 -15.54
N ALA A 14 -3.15 20.30 -15.37
CA ALA A 14 -1.72 20.02 -15.39
C ALA A 14 -1.19 19.83 -13.96
N ALA A 15 0.00 19.23 -13.84
CA ALA A 15 0.63 18.94 -12.56
C ALA A 15 0.90 20.19 -11.70
N ASP A 16 1.04 21.35 -12.32
CA ASP A 16 1.17 22.66 -11.67
C ASP A 16 -0.19 23.28 -11.27
N GLY A 17 -1.29 22.56 -11.49
CA GLY A 17 -2.66 23.04 -11.24
C GLY A 17 -3.20 24.00 -12.30
N GLY A 18 -2.51 24.15 -13.43
CA GLY A 18 -3.01 24.83 -14.63
C GLY A 18 -4.28 24.16 -15.16
N ILE A 19 -5.32 24.96 -15.47
CA ILE A 19 -6.57 24.46 -16.07
C ILE A 19 -6.69 24.93 -17.52
N PHE A 20 -7.00 23.98 -18.41
CA PHE A 20 -7.27 24.23 -19.82
C PHE A 20 -8.70 23.84 -20.15
N THR A 21 -9.48 24.77 -20.69
CA THR A 21 -10.89 24.59 -21.04
C THR A 21 -11.07 24.31 -22.53
N PHE A 22 -11.88 23.30 -22.85
CA PHE A 22 -12.23 22.93 -24.22
C PHE A 22 -13.75 22.80 -24.37
N GLY A 23 -14.25 23.10 -25.57
CA GLY A 23 -15.70 23.09 -25.85
C GLY A 23 -16.41 24.23 -25.11
N ASP A 24 -17.48 23.91 -24.41
CA ASP A 24 -18.27 24.85 -23.60
C ASP A 24 -17.93 24.85 -22.09
N ALA A 25 -16.82 24.19 -21.72
CA ALA A 25 -16.34 24.18 -20.35
C ALA A 25 -15.95 25.60 -19.88
N THR A 26 -16.64 26.10 -18.85
CA THR A 26 -16.35 27.42 -18.26
C THR A 26 -15.13 27.35 -17.34
N PHE A 27 -14.23 28.33 -17.41
CA PHE A 27 -13.09 28.43 -16.51
C PHE A 27 -13.53 28.98 -15.13
N TYR A 28 -13.26 28.25 -14.05
CA TYR A 28 -13.65 28.65 -12.68
C TYR A 28 -12.48 29.05 -11.79
N GLY A 29 -11.24 28.91 -12.27
CA GLY A 29 -10.01 29.24 -11.54
C GLY A 29 -8.92 28.18 -11.70
N SER A 30 -7.71 28.45 -11.23
CA SER A 30 -6.56 27.56 -11.39
C SER A 30 -5.53 27.82 -10.30
N MET A 31 -4.70 26.83 -10.00
CA MET A 31 -3.50 27.00 -9.19
C MET A 31 -2.25 27.26 -10.04
N GLY A 32 -2.37 27.33 -11.37
CA GLY A 32 -1.25 27.59 -12.26
C GLY A 32 -0.53 28.90 -11.88
N GLY A 33 0.79 28.81 -11.68
CA GLY A 33 1.62 29.92 -11.22
C GLY A 33 1.62 30.17 -9.71
N GLN A 34 0.96 29.32 -8.91
CA GLN A 34 1.08 29.28 -7.45
C GLN A 34 2.06 28.19 -7.02
N ASP A 35 2.72 28.40 -5.87
CA ASP A 35 3.53 27.36 -5.25
C ASP A 35 2.61 26.29 -4.64
N LEU A 36 2.76 25.05 -5.12
CA LEU A 36 2.04 23.89 -4.62
C LEU A 36 2.97 23.01 -3.78
N ASN A 37 2.46 22.48 -2.67
CA ASN A 37 3.21 21.52 -1.85
C ASN A 37 3.46 20.19 -2.57
N ALA A 38 2.53 19.80 -3.45
CA ALA A 38 2.63 18.62 -4.30
C ALA A 38 1.92 18.82 -5.64
N SER A 39 2.30 18.03 -6.64
CA SER A 39 1.69 18.09 -7.96
C SER A 39 0.22 17.67 -7.94
N VAL A 40 -0.60 18.36 -8.74
CA VAL A 40 -1.99 17.96 -8.99
C VAL A 40 -2.02 16.69 -9.82
N VAL A 41 -2.73 15.67 -9.34
CA VAL A 41 -2.82 14.34 -9.96
C VAL A 41 -4.20 14.03 -10.51
N GLY A 42 -5.23 14.74 -10.03
CA GLY A 42 -6.60 14.48 -10.41
C GLY A 42 -7.49 15.72 -10.35
N MET A 43 -8.59 15.64 -11.08
CA MET A 43 -9.68 16.61 -10.97
C MET A 43 -11.03 15.91 -11.16
N ALA A 44 -12.06 16.51 -10.59
CA ALA A 44 -13.44 16.06 -10.76
C ALA A 44 -14.38 17.26 -10.89
N ALA A 45 -15.38 17.16 -11.77
CA ALA A 45 -16.43 18.16 -11.88
C ALA A 45 -17.34 18.10 -10.65
N ALA A 46 -17.72 19.27 -10.14
CA ALA A 46 -18.74 19.37 -9.10
C ALA A 46 -20.11 19.00 -9.69
N PRO A 47 -21.03 18.44 -8.88
CA PRO A 47 -22.40 18.19 -9.29
C PRO A 47 -23.05 19.46 -9.86
N GLY A 48 -23.70 19.34 -11.01
CA GLY A 48 -24.28 20.48 -11.73
C GLY A 48 -23.32 21.24 -12.64
N GLY A 49 -22.02 20.92 -12.65
CA GLY A 49 -21.06 21.39 -13.67
C GLY A 49 -20.50 22.79 -13.47
N SER A 50 -20.95 23.51 -12.45
CA SER A 50 -20.55 24.90 -12.21
C SER A 50 -19.28 25.05 -11.36
N GLY A 51 -18.37 24.07 -11.39
CA GLY A 51 -17.14 24.06 -10.60
C GLY A 51 -16.41 22.73 -10.68
N TYR A 52 -15.23 22.66 -10.04
CA TYR A 52 -14.44 21.44 -9.93
C TYR A 52 -13.57 21.41 -8.69
N TRP A 53 -13.19 20.20 -8.31
CA TRP A 53 -12.13 19.91 -7.35
C TRP A 53 -10.84 19.55 -8.10
N MET A 54 -9.70 19.94 -7.54
CA MET A 54 -8.38 19.41 -7.87
C MET A 54 -7.79 18.74 -6.64
N VAL A 55 -7.03 17.66 -6.84
CA VAL A 55 -6.33 16.97 -5.75
C VAL A 55 -4.84 16.85 -6.05
N GLY A 56 -4.02 17.19 -5.06
CA GLY A 56 -2.58 16.95 -5.05
C GLY A 56 -2.25 15.52 -4.63
N SER A 57 -1.08 15.01 -5.00
CA SER A 57 -0.62 13.68 -4.56
C SER A 57 -0.47 13.57 -3.03
N ASP A 58 -0.33 14.71 -2.35
CA ASP A 58 -0.33 14.84 -0.88
C ASP A 58 -1.74 14.79 -0.25
N GLY A 59 -2.80 14.65 -1.05
CA GLY A 59 -4.18 14.66 -0.59
C GLY A 59 -4.72 16.07 -0.28
N GLY A 60 -3.99 17.12 -0.64
CA GLY A 60 -4.48 18.50 -0.65
C GLY A 60 -5.59 18.68 -1.69
N VAL A 61 -6.68 19.35 -1.32
CA VAL A 61 -7.83 19.57 -2.22
C VAL A 61 -8.07 21.06 -2.45
N PHE A 62 -8.17 21.46 -3.71
CA PHE A 62 -8.49 22.82 -4.13
C PHE A 62 -9.87 22.84 -4.79
N THR A 63 -10.65 23.90 -4.55
CA THR A 63 -12.02 24.00 -5.06
C THR A 63 -12.22 25.28 -5.86
N PHE A 64 -12.98 25.19 -6.95
CA PHE A 64 -13.25 26.31 -7.84
C PHE A 64 -14.73 26.36 -8.24
N GLY A 65 -15.24 27.58 -8.47
CA GLY A 65 -16.64 27.80 -8.83
C GLY A 65 -17.57 27.43 -7.67
N SER A 66 -18.61 26.65 -7.96
CA SER A 66 -19.59 26.16 -6.99
C SER A 66 -19.15 24.90 -6.26
N ALA A 67 -17.91 24.43 -6.44
CA ALA A 67 -17.42 23.22 -5.80
C ALA A 67 -17.25 23.43 -4.29
N THR A 68 -18.11 22.80 -3.49
CA THR A 68 -18.03 22.82 -2.03
C THR A 68 -16.80 22.06 -1.56
N PHE A 69 -16.03 22.62 -0.62
CA PHE A 69 -14.92 21.92 0.03
C PHE A 69 -15.45 21.00 1.15
N TYR A 70 -15.14 19.71 1.07
CA TYR A 70 -15.60 18.70 2.03
C TYR A 70 -14.48 18.17 2.94
N GLY A 71 -13.26 18.71 2.81
CA GLY A 71 -12.09 18.32 3.59
C GLY A 71 -10.91 17.88 2.71
N SER A 72 -9.72 17.84 3.29
CA SER A 72 -8.51 17.31 2.65
C SER A 72 -7.75 16.48 3.66
N MET A 73 -6.73 15.73 3.24
CA MET A 73 -5.86 15.04 4.19
C MET A 73 -5.02 16.02 5.04
N GLY A 74 -5.03 17.31 4.71
CA GLY A 74 -4.43 18.37 5.52
C GLY A 74 -2.91 18.24 5.56
N ALA A 75 -2.31 18.38 6.75
CA ALA A 75 -0.86 18.20 6.96
C ALA A 75 -0.44 16.73 7.14
N LEU A 76 -1.39 15.78 7.09
CA LEU A 76 -1.10 14.35 7.15
C LEU A 76 -0.72 13.91 5.74
N VAL A 77 0.59 13.89 5.45
CA VAL A 77 1.10 13.32 4.20
C VAL A 77 0.68 11.85 4.17
N PRO A 78 -0.11 11.42 3.18
CA PRO A 78 -0.52 10.03 3.11
C PRO A 78 0.71 9.14 2.88
N SER A 79 0.72 7.96 3.50
CA SER A 79 1.79 6.97 3.32
C SER A 79 1.91 6.48 1.86
N VAL A 80 0.83 6.61 1.09
CA VAL A 80 0.76 6.32 -0.34
C VAL A 80 0.15 7.54 -1.03
N PRO A 81 0.70 8.03 -2.16
CA PRO A 81 0.18 9.22 -2.82
C PRO A 81 -1.26 9.02 -3.28
N ILE A 82 -2.08 10.05 -3.15
CA ILE A 82 -3.39 10.08 -3.80
C ILE A 82 -3.19 10.03 -5.32
N ALA A 83 -4.06 9.31 -6.02
CA ALA A 83 -4.04 9.21 -7.47
C ALA A 83 -5.23 9.91 -8.14
N ALA A 84 -6.38 10.00 -7.46
CA ALA A 84 -7.57 10.59 -8.05
C ALA A 84 -8.55 11.14 -7.01
N VAL A 85 -9.50 11.93 -7.50
CA VAL A 85 -10.68 12.40 -6.77
C VAL A 85 -11.92 12.06 -7.60
N THR A 86 -12.99 11.62 -6.94
CA THR A 86 -14.27 11.35 -7.61
C THR A 86 -15.44 11.85 -6.75
N PRO A 87 -16.49 12.45 -7.35
CA PRO A 87 -17.70 12.80 -6.61
C PRO A 87 -18.35 11.56 -6.01
N THR A 88 -18.99 11.74 -4.86
CA THR A 88 -19.98 10.78 -4.35
C THR A 88 -21.22 10.76 -5.25
N VAL A 89 -21.94 9.65 -5.26
CA VAL A 89 -23.17 9.49 -6.07
C VAL A 89 -24.25 10.52 -5.69
N SER A 90 -24.32 10.90 -4.41
CA SER A 90 -25.25 11.93 -3.93
C SER A 90 -24.83 13.35 -4.31
N GLY A 91 -23.59 13.55 -4.76
CA GLY A 91 -22.99 14.86 -5.00
C GLY A 91 -22.59 15.62 -3.73
N ASN A 92 -22.82 15.05 -2.55
CA ASN A 92 -22.59 15.73 -1.26
C ASN A 92 -21.19 15.41 -0.69
N GLY A 93 -20.19 15.27 -1.55
CA GLY A 93 -18.83 14.91 -1.16
C GLY A 93 -18.01 14.31 -2.29
N TYR A 94 -16.78 13.93 -1.98
CA TYR A 94 -15.87 13.19 -2.85
C TYR A 94 -15.09 12.12 -2.09
N TYR A 95 -14.62 11.11 -2.83
CA TYR A 95 -13.59 10.19 -2.39
C TYR A 95 -12.23 10.63 -2.93
N LEU A 96 -11.20 10.55 -2.09
CA LEU A 96 -9.81 10.55 -2.54
C LEU A 96 -9.40 9.10 -2.72
N LEU A 97 -8.87 8.78 -3.89
CA LEU A 97 -8.52 7.41 -4.27
C LEU A 97 -7.01 7.27 -4.16
N SER A 98 -6.58 6.46 -3.20
CA SER A 98 -5.21 5.96 -3.18
C SER A 98 -5.13 4.74 -4.12
N PRO A 99 -4.01 4.55 -4.85
CA PRO A 99 -3.81 3.41 -5.76
C PRO A 99 -4.08 2.04 -5.12
N ASP A 100 -3.80 1.92 -3.83
CA ASP A 100 -3.96 0.73 -3.00
C ASP A 100 -5.39 0.53 -2.46
N SER A 101 -6.27 1.53 -2.56
CA SER A 101 -7.64 1.45 -2.04
C SER A 101 -8.58 0.58 -2.88
N PHE A 102 -8.14 0.10 -4.05
CA PHE A 102 -8.96 -0.70 -4.98
C PHE A 102 -8.17 -1.89 -5.55
N ASN A 103 -8.42 -3.07 -4.99
CA ASN A 103 -7.94 -4.35 -5.54
C ASN A 103 -8.84 -4.83 -6.69
N TYR A 104 -8.62 -4.31 -7.91
CA TYR A 104 -9.24 -4.88 -9.11
C TYR A 104 -8.23 -5.01 -10.24
N ASN A 105 -7.86 -6.24 -10.55
CA ASN A 105 -7.10 -6.59 -11.75
C ASN A 105 -8.08 -7.08 -12.83
N PHE A 106 -8.16 -6.39 -13.97
CA PHE A 106 -9.08 -6.75 -15.06
C PHE A 106 -8.64 -7.99 -15.85
N LYS A 107 -7.45 -8.53 -15.56
CA LYS A 107 -7.03 -9.90 -15.88
C LYS A 107 -6.00 -10.38 -14.84
N PRO A 108 -6.22 -11.47 -14.09
CA PRO A 108 -5.10 -12.09 -13.38
C PRO A 108 -3.99 -12.32 -14.40
N ASN A 109 -2.76 -11.92 -14.07
CA ASN A 109 -1.67 -12.07 -15.02
C ASN A 109 -1.60 -13.56 -15.41
N PRO A 110 -1.49 -13.92 -16.70
CA PRO A 110 -1.32 -15.32 -17.07
C PRO A 110 -0.07 -15.86 -16.37
N GLY A 111 -0.25 -16.68 -15.33
CA GLY A 111 0.83 -17.18 -14.47
C GLY A 111 0.86 -16.62 -13.04
N GLU A 112 -0.08 -15.73 -12.66
CA GLU A 112 -0.26 -15.28 -11.28
C GLU A 112 -0.63 -16.46 -10.39
N ARG A 113 0.15 -16.67 -9.34
CA ARG A 113 -0.10 -17.75 -8.40
C ARG A 113 -1.20 -17.34 -7.44
N VAL A 114 -2.23 -18.17 -7.35
CA VAL A 114 -3.38 -17.95 -6.47
C VAL A 114 -3.24 -18.86 -5.26
N VAL A 115 -3.31 -18.27 -4.06
CA VAL A 115 -3.37 -19.01 -2.80
C VAL A 115 -4.81 -18.96 -2.29
N SER A 116 -5.40 -20.10 -1.96
CA SER A 116 -6.80 -20.18 -1.51
C SER A 116 -7.05 -19.40 -0.22
N GLU A 117 -6.04 -19.30 0.62
CA GLU A 117 -6.05 -18.66 1.93
C GLU A 117 -5.59 -17.19 1.88
N SER A 118 -5.27 -16.62 0.71
CA SER A 118 -4.78 -15.22 0.62
C SER A 118 -5.68 -14.27 1.39
N GLY A 119 -7.00 -14.34 1.19
CA GLY A 119 -7.94 -13.44 1.86
C GLY A 119 -7.95 -13.54 3.39
N SER A 120 -7.75 -14.73 3.96
CA SER A 120 -7.70 -14.91 5.42
C SER A 120 -6.34 -14.50 6.01
N ILE A 121 -5.24 -14.74 5.29
CA ILE A 121 -3.90 -14.31 5.69
C ILE A 121 -3.79 -12.78 5.63
N VAL A 122 -4.17 -12.19 4.50
CA VAL A 122 -4.14 -10.73 4.27
C VAL A 122 -5.04 -10.03 5.28
N GLY A 123 -6.29 -10.49 5.46
CA GLY A 123 -7.18 -9.90 6.45
C GLY A 123 -6.66 -10.01 7.90
N ALA A 124 -5.91 -11.07 8.23
CA ALA A 124 -5.26 -11.17 9.53
C ALA A 124 -4.15 -10.13 9.69
N ALA A 125 -3.29 -9.96 8.68
CA ALA A 125 -2.21 -8.97 8.68
C ALA A 125 -2.75 -7.53 8.76
N GLU A 126 -3.72 -7.18 7.92
CA GLU A 126 -4.36 -5.86 7.89
C GLU A 126 -5.01 -5.49 9.22
N SER A 127 -5.58 -6.47 9.92
CA SER A 127 -6.24 -6.24 11.21
C SER A 127 -5.31 -5.76 12.33
N GLN A 128 -3.99 -5.86 12.12
CA GLN A 128 -2.98 -5.52 13.12
C GLN A 128 -2.22 -4.22 12.81
N ILE A 129 -2.46 -3.58 11.65
CA ILE A 129 -1.73 -2.36 11.26
C ILE A 129 -1.86 -1.29 12.35
N GLY A 130 -0.73 -0.78 12.81
CA GLY A 130 -0.66 0.25 13.83
C GLY A 130 0.48 0.04 14.84
N PRO A 131 0.61 0.97 15.80
CA PRO A 131 1.59 0.86 16.86
C PRO A 131 1.27 -0.36 17.74
N THR A 132 2.31 -1.08 18.15
CA THR A 132 2.16 -2.20 19.09
C THR A 132 2.48 -1.71 20.51
N THR A 133 1.52 -1.80 21.42
CA THR A 133 1.77 -1.47 22.84
C THR A 133 2.59 -2.59 23.47
N SER A 134 3.89 -2.37 23.64
CA SER A 134 4.76 -3.37 24.26
C SER A 134 4.95 -3.13 25.77
N PRO A 135 4.78 -4.15 26.64
CA PRO A 135 5.06 -4.04 28.07
C PRO A 135 6.57 -4.06 28.43
N GLY A 136 7.47 -4.09 27.44
CA GLY A 136 8.94 -4.12 27.63
C GLY A 136 9.71 -4.07 26.31
N SER A 137 11.04 -4.14 26.33
CA SER A 137 11.80 -4.21 25.07
C SER A 137 11.42 -5.47 24.28
N PHE A 138 11.05 -5.31 23.00
CA PHE A 138 10.70 -6.38 22.06
C PHE A 138 9.54 -7.31 22.46
N CYS A 139 8.81 -7.03 23.55
CA CYS A 139 7.59 -7.75 23.85
C CYS A 139 6.51 -7.45 22.80
N ASN A 140 5.75 -8.46 22.43
CA ASN A 140 4.78 -8.38 21.34
C ASN A 140 3.61 -9.34 21.63
N PRO A 141 2.45 -9.17 20.96
CA PRO A 141 1.29 -10.02 21.18
C PRO A 141 1.36 -11.37 20.44
N TYR A 142 2.42 -11.61 19.66
CA TYR A 142 2.52 -12.75 18.74
C TYR A 142 3.40 -13.89 19.27
N GLY A 143 4.20 -13.65 20.31
CA GLY A 143 5.07 -14.66 20.88
C GLY A 143 5.94 -14.14 22.04
N PRO A 144 7.13 -14.76 22.27
CA PRO A 144 8.05 -14.33 23.32
C PRO A 144 8.60 -12.90 23.08
N CYS A 145 9.18 -12.30 24.12
CA CYS A 145 9.78 -10.96 24.03
C CYS A 145 11.15 -11.00 23.34
N GLU A 146 11.14 -10.93 22.02
CA GLU A 146 12.28 -10.91 21.10
C GLU A 146 11.88 -10.21 19.79
N GLU A 147 12.81 -10.00 18.87
CA GLU A 147 12.50 -9.49 17.52
C GLU A 147 11.39 -10.33 16.89
N TRP A 148 10.34 -9.68 16.40
CA TRP A 148 9.03 -10.33 16.26
C TRP A 148 8.41 -10.22 14.88
N CYS A 149 9.16 -9.78 13.88
CA CYS A 149 8.73 -9.81 12.47
C CYS A 149 8.31 -11.24 12.04
N ALA A 150 9.09 -12.25 12.43
CA ALA A 150 8.80 -13.66 12.18
C ALA A 150 7.60 -14.18 12.98
N LEU A 151 7.50 -13.79 14.26
CA LEU A 151 6.39 -14.17 15.13
C LEU A 151 5.05 -13.63 14.60
N PHE A 152 5.04 -12.37 14.16
CA PHE A 152 3.88 -11.75 13.50
C PHE A 152 3.50 -12.50 12.22
N ALA A 153 4.47 -12.75 11.33
CA ALA A 153 4.19 -13.44 10.07
C ALA A 153 3.64 -14.85 10.32
N SER A 154 4.26 -15.64 11.21
CA SER A 154 3.75 -16.94 11.62
C SER A 154 2.34 -16.87 12.22
N TRP A 155 2.08 -15.86 13.05
CA TRP A 155 0.75 -15.64 13.63
C TRP A 155 -0.31 -15.43 12.55
N THR A 156 -0.03 -14.68 11.47
CA THR A 156 -1.02 -14.47 10.39
C THR A 156 -1.40 -15.78 9.69
N TRP A 157 -0.43 -16.66 9.43
CA TRP A 157 -0.69 -17.98 8.85
C TRP A 157 -1.45 -18.88 9.82
N ASN A 158 -1.04 -18.93 11.09
CA ASN A 158 -1.75 -19.68 12.13
C ASN A 158 -3.20 -19.19 12.29
N LYS A 159 -3.43 -17.87 12.25
CA LYS A 159 -4.75 -17.24 12.30
C LYS A 159 -5.61 -17.62 11.10
N ALA A 160 -5.00 -17.75 9.92
CA ALA A 160 -5.63 -18.26 8.70
C ALA A 160 -5.84 -19.80 8.70
N GLY A 161 -5.43 -20.51 9.76
CA GLY A 161 -5.59 -21.95 9.90
C GLY A 161 -4.48 -22.77 9.22
N ILE A 162 -3.29 -22.17 9.03
CA ILE A 162 -2.10 -22.77 8.41
C ILE A 162 -1.05 -22.96 9.51
N PRO A 163 -0.87 -24.20 10.02
CA PRO A 163 0.06 -24.47 11.11
C PRO A 163 1.48 -24.06 10.75
N THR A 164 2.04 -23.12 11.50
CA THR A 164 3.34 -22.50 11.23
C THR A 164 4.16 -22.43 12.52
N PRO A 165 5.47 -22.71 12.50
CA PRO A 165 6.33 -22.57 13.68
C PRO A 165 6.31 -21.16 14.24
N GLU A 166 6.30 -21.04 15.56
CA GLU A 166 6.43 -19.76 16.28
C GLU A 166 7.89 -19.62 16.72
N ASP A 167 8.71 -18.97 15.90
CA ASP A 167 10.15 -18.76 16.12
C ASP A 167 10.51 -17.34 15.66
N GLY A 168 11.24 -16.57 16.49
CA GLY A 168 11.64 -15.20 16.17
C GLY A 168 12.67 -15.08 15.05
N PHE A 169 13.40 -16.16 14.73
CA PHE A 169 14.41 -16.11 13.68
C PHE A 169 13.82 -16.41 12.30
N THR A 170 13.84 -15.40 11.43
CA THR A 170 13.34 -15.46 10.05
C THR A 170 13.95 -16.62 9.23
N GLY A 171 15.23 -16.93 9.44
CA GLY A 171 15.90 -18.04 8.76
C GLY A 171 15.38 -19.42 9.17
N THR A 172 14.88 -19.59 10.40
CA THR A 172 14.19 -20.82 10.84
C THR A 172 12.95 -21.07 9.99
N LEU A 173 12.15 -20.01 9.77
CA LEU A 173 10.93 -20.08 8.96
C LEU A 173 11.23 -20.35 7.49
N PHE A 174 12.22 -19.68 6.90
CA PHE A 174 12.62 -19.99 5.52
C PHE A 174 13.03 -21.46 5.36
N ASN A 175 13.87 -21.97 6.28
CA ASN A 175 14.30 -23.37 6.25
C ASN A 175 13.14 -24.34 6.47
N TRP A 176 12.15 -23.98 7.30
CA TRP A 176 10.95 -24.79 7.48
C TRP A 176 10.09 -24.82 6.22
N VAL A 177 9.85 -23.69 5.57
CA VAL A 177 9.15 -23.61 4.27
C VAL A 177 9.89 -24.44 3.22
N ALA A 178 11.22 -24.34 3.14
CA ALA A 178 12.05 -25.10 2.21
C ALA A 178 11.97 -26.62 2.45
N ARG A 179 12.00 -27.07 3.70
CA ARG A 179 11.80 -28.49 4.06
C ARG A 179 10.43 -29.02 3.65
N ASN A 180 9.42 -28.16 3.60
CA ASN A 180 8.09 -28.49 3.10
C ASN A 180 7.92 -28.25 1.59
N GLN A 181 9.01 -27.98 0.85
CA GLN A 181 9.01 -27.76 -0.60
C GLN A 181 8.15 -26.57 -1.05
N ARG A 182 8.07 -25.52 -0.22
CA ARG A 182 7.30 -24.30 -0.49
C ARG A 182 8.16 -23.04 -0.61
N SER A 183 9.48 -23.18 -0.69
CA SER A 183 10.38 -22.02 -0.81
C SER A 183 10.47 -21.58 -2.27
N LEU A 184 10.29 -20.29 -2.51
CA LEU A 184 10.46 -19.70 -3.84
C LEU A 184 11.71 -18.81 -3.88
N GLY A 185 12.33 -18.78 -5.06
CA GLY A 185 13.44 -17.87 -5.32
C GLY A 185 12.99 -16.42 -5.51
N PRO A 186 13.90 -15.45 -5.37
CA PRO A 186 13.58 -14.02 -5.41
C PRO A 186 13.22 -13.49 -6.80
N SER A 187 13.40 -14.31 -7.86
CA SER A 187 12.99 -13.96 -9.22
C SER A 187 11.54 -14.32 -9.54
N VAL A 188 10.82 -14.94 -8.61
CA VAL A 188 9.42 -15.31 -8.76
C VAL A 188 8.55 -14.12 -8.36
N VAL A 189 7.47 -13.85 -9.10
CA VAL A 189 6.42 -12.93 -8.65
C VAL A 189 5.65 -13.65 -7.54
N PRO A 190 5.67 -13.17 -6.28
CA PRO A 190 4.99 -13.85 -5.19
C PRO A 190 3.48 -13.79 -5.36
N ALA A 191 2.77 -14.54 -4.52
CA ALA A 191 1.33 -14.46 -4.37
C ALA A 191 0.96 -13.70 -3.09
N GLU A 192 -0.24 -13.13 -3.07
CA GLU A 192 -0.82 -12.64 -1.82
C GLU A 192 -0.91 -13.77 -0.78
N GLY A 193 -0.51 -13.48 0.46
CA GLY A 193 -0.42 -14.43 1.56
C GLY A 193 0.94 -15.11 1.69
N ASP A 194 1.89 -14.91 0.77
CA ASP A 194 3.25 -15.43 0.93
C ASP A 194 4.01 -14.75 2.07
N PHE A 195 4.96 -15.48 2.63
CA PHE A 195 6.10 -14.87 3.31
C PHE A 195 7.05 -14.23 2.31
N VAL A 196 7.55 -13.04 2.63
CA VAL A 196 8.73 -12.43 1.98
C VAL A 196 9.89 -12.39 2.96
N PHE A 197 11.09 -12.75 2.52
CA PHE A 197 12.29 -12.77 3.37
C PHE A 197 13.36 -11.79 2.85
N TYR A 198 13.79 -10.89 3.73
CA TYR A 198 14.81 -9.87 3.45
C TYR A 198 16.18 -10.28 3.97
N GLY A 199 17.23 -9.84 3.26
CA GLY A 199 18.63 -10.12 3.49
C GLY A 199 19.26 -10.90 2.34
N THR A 200 20.35 -11.61 2.63
CA THR A 200 21.14 -12.36 1.64
C THR A 200 21.01 -13.88 1.78
N GLY A 201 20.29 -14.38 2.77
CA GLY A 201 20.02 -15.81 2.94
C GLY A 201 19.68 -16.22 4.37
N PRO A 202 19.27 -17.48 4.59
CA PRO A 202 18.68 -17.93 5.85
C PRO A 202 19.69 -18.30 6.97
N GLN A 203 20.99 -18.01 6.81
CA GLN A 203 22.05 -18.65 7.60
C GLN A 203 22.23 -18.07 9.01
N SER A 204 21.99 -16.78 9.19
CA SER A 204 22.24 -16.05 10.44
C SER A 204 21.35 -14.82 10.57
N SER A 205 21.27 -14.23 11.76
CA SER A 205 20.59 -12.95 11.99
C SER A 205 21.16 -11.78 11.20
N SER A 206 22.40 -11.89 10.72
CA SER A 206 23.03 -10.87 9.85
C SER A 206 22.75 -11.08 8.36
N THR A 207 22.19 -12.22 7.97
CA THR A 207 21.92 -12.58 6.58
C THR A 207 20.43 -12.77 6.31
N SER A 208 19.64 -13.12 7.33
CA SER A 208 18.18 -13.18 7.30
C SER A 208 17.66 -12.17 8.31
N VAL A 209 17.41 -10.96 7.82
CA VAL A 209 17.34 -9.77 8.68
C VAL A 209 15.91 -9.34 8.99
N HIS A 210 14.97 -9.60 8.08
CA HIS A 210 13.58 -9.21 8.25
C HIS A 210 12.65 -10.08 7.41
N MET A 211 11.35 -10.05 7.70
CA MET A 211 10.34 -10.70 6.89
C MET A 211 8.95 -10.07 7.08
N GLY A 212 8.04 -10.36 6.16
CA GLY A 212 6.65 -9.91 6.23
C GLY A 212 5.69 -10.80 5.44
N ILE A 213 4.47 -10.30 5.28
CA ILE A 213 3.41 -10.91 4.46
C ILE A 213 3.24 -10.11 3.19
N VAL A 214 3.33 -10.76 2.03
CA VAL A 214 2.92 -10.15 0.76
C VAL A 214 1.40 -10.03 0.77
N VAL A 215 0.86 -8.82 0.67
CA VAL A 215 -0.59 -8.59 0.70
C VAL A 215 -1.15 -8.06 -0.61
N GLN A 216 -0.28 -7.62 -1.52
CA GLN A 216 -0.65 -7.24 -2.87
C GLN A 216 0.52 -7.46 -3.82
N THR A 217 0.22 -7.86 -5.05
CA THR A 217 1.21 -7.99 -6.12
C THR A 217 0.73 -7.35 -7.42
N TRP A 218 1.67 -6.87 -8.22
CA TRP A 218 1.41 -6.31 -9.56
C TRP A 218 2.18 -7.07 -10.63
N GLY A 219 1.73 -6.95 -11.89
CA GLY A 219 2.29 -7.70 -13.02
C GLY A 219 3.72 -7.31 -13.42
N ASP A 220 4.24 -6.20 -12.91
CA ASP A 220 5.62 -5.78 -13.05
C ASP A 220 6.55 -6.40 -11.98
N GLY A 221 6.01 -7.18 -11.04
CA GLY A 221 6.74 -7.75 -9.91
C GLY A 221 6.85 -6.82 -8.71
N SER A 222 6.13 -5.69 -8.71
CA SER A 222 5.98 -4.87 -7.52
C SER A 222 5.12 -5.58 -6.48
N VAL A 223 5.40 -5.31 -5.20
CA VAL A 223 4.67 -5.89 -4.06
C VAL A 223 4.37 -4.84 -3.01
N LEU A 224 3.30 -5.08 -2.25
CA LEU A 224 2.98 -4.42 -0.99
C LEU A 224 3.00 -5.47 0.10
N THR A 225 3.66 -5.16 1.20
CA THR A 225 3.85 -6.08 2.32
C THR A 225 3.32 -5.47 3.62
N ILE A 226 2.91 -6.33 4.54
CA ILE A 226 2.63 -5.96 5.93
C ILE A 226 3.67 -6.65 6.81
N GLU A 227 4.35 -5.85 7.63
CA GLU A 227 5.54 -6.25 8.36
C GLU A 227 5.40 -5.89 9.83
N GLY A 228 5.68 -6.88 10.71
CA GLY A 228 5.80 -6.65 12.14
C GLY A 228 7.21 -6.23 12.51
N ASP A 229 7.38 -5.64 13.68
CA ASP A 229 8.67 -5.14 14.17
C ASP A 229 9.30 -4.12 13.20
N SER A 230 8.45 -3.33 12.53
CA SER A 230 8.82 -2.44 11.43
C SER A 230 8.42 -0.98 11.70
N GLY A 231 9.21 -0.06 11.13
CA GLY A 231 9.07 1.39 11.19
C GLY A 231 9.36 2.04 12.56
N PRO A 232 9.86 3.29 12.61
CA PRO A 232 9.64 4.13 13.78
C PRO A 232 8.23 4.69 13.66
N GLY A 233 7.25 4.09 14.37
CA GLY A 233 5.91 4.67 14.47
C GLY A 233 5.94 6.10 15.02
N ASN A 234 4.78 6.79 15.04
CA ASN A 234 4.66 8.09 15.72
C ASN A 234 5.02 7.93 17.21
N GLY A 235 6.25 8.30 17.59
CA GLY A 235 6.80 8.10 18.94
C GLY A 235 8.12 7.32 18.99
N GLY A 236 8.55 6.69 17.88
CA GLY A 236 9.75 5.84 17.82
C GLY A 236 9.51 4.38 18.19
N ASP A 237 8.26 3.99 18.42
CA ASP A 237 7.86 2.62 18.74
C ASP A 237 7.74 1.76 17.48
N LEU A 238 8.25 0.52 17.53
CA LEU A 238 8.08 -0.48 16.48
C LEU A 238 6.62 -0.97 16.43
N GLY A 239 6.11 -1.28 15.23
CA GLY A 239 4.72 -1.66 15.04
C GLY A 239 4.51 -2.62 13.88
N VAL A 240 3.24 -2.77 13.50
CA VAL A 240 2.86 -3.46 12.26
C VAL A 240 2.61 -2.37 11.22
N THR A 241 3.41 -2.35 10.16
CA THR A 241 3.41 -1.31 9.14
C THR A 241 3.16 -1.88 7.76
N VAL A 242 2.68 -1.02 6.88
CA VAL A 242 2.61 -1.29 5.44
C VAL A 242 3.91 -0.86 4.81
N ASN A 243 4.49 -1.72 3.99
CA ASN A 243 5.73 -1.47 3.26
C ASN A 243 5.50 -1.62 1.74
N GLY A 244 5.83 -0.57 1.00
CA GLY A 244 5.65 -0.49 -0.45
C GLY A 244 4.55 0.47 -0.93
N PRO A 245 4.12 0.36 -2.21
CA PRO A 245 4.57 -0.64 -3.16
C PRO A 245 6.03 -0.44 -3.59
N PHE A 246 6.77 -1.53 -3.79
CA PHE A 246 8.14 -1.50 -4.32
C PHE A 246 8.40 -2.66 -5.28
N LEU A 247 9.27 -2.44 -6.27
CA LEU A 247 9.81 -3.52 -7.10
C LEU A 247 10.78 -4.35 -6.27
N VAL A 248 10.52 -5.66 -6.17
CA VAL A 248 11.35 -6.60 -5.39
C VAL A 248 12.83 -6.51 -5.76
N SER A 249 13.13 -6.37 -7.05
CA SER A 249 14.51 -6.22 -7.56
C SER A 249 15.23 -4.99 -7.01
N HIS A 250 14.49 -3.98 -6.55
CA HIS A 250 15.00 -2.74 -5.97
C HIS A 250 14.87 -2.70 -4.44
N SER A 251 14.53 -3.83 -3.79
CA SER A 251 14.40 -3.89 -2.34
C SER A 251 15.67 -3.42 -1.61
N LEU A 252 16.86 -3.69 -2.15
CA LEU A 252 18.10 -3.20 -1.55
C LEU A 252 18.16 -1.66 -1.45
N GLU A 253 17.69 -0.96 -2.48
CA GLU A 253 17.68 0.51 -2.52
C GLU A 253 16.53 1.08 -1.68
N TYR A 254 15.39 0.37 -1.66
CA TYR A 254 14.16 0.82 -1.00
C TYR A 254 14.14 0.49 0.50
N ASN A 255 14.42 -0.76 0.85
CA ASN A 255 14.37 -1.30 2.22
C ASN A 255 15.75 -1.36 2.90
N GLY A 256 16.85 -1.15 2.16
CA GLY A 256 18.22 -1.35 2.67
C GLY A 256 18.70 -2.80 2.62
N ASP A 257 17.80 -3.75 2.32
CA ASP A 257 18.09 -5.17 2.23
C ASP A 257 17.43 -5.81 0.99
N PRO A 258 18.11 -6.73 0.29
CA PRO A 258 17.51 -7.43 -0.84
C PRO A 258 16.47 -8.45 -0.36
N VAL A 259 15.55 -8.86 -1.24
CA VAL A 259 14.71 -10.05 -0.99
C VAL A 259 15.49 -11.28 -1.45
N TYR A 260 15.66 -12.27 -0.57
CA TYR A 260 16.36 -13.51 -0.93
C TYR A 260 15.40 -14.67 -1.24
N GLY A 261 14.11 -14.54 -0.95
CA GLY A 261 13.10 -15.52 -1.33
C GLY A 261 11.75 -15.30 -0.68
N TYR A 262 10.85 -16.23 -0.98
CA TYR A 262 9.49 -16.26 -0.47
C TYR A 262 9.14 -17.63 0.11
N GLY A 263 8.05 -17.67 0.87
CA GLY A 263 7.46 -18.91 1.33
C GLY A 263 5.98 -19.00 1.02
N GLU A 264 5.59 -20.07 0.34
CA GLU A 264 4.20 -20.34 0.01
C GLU A 264 3.47 -20.99 1.20
N PRO A 265 2.22 -20.59 1.49
CA PRO A 265 1.43 -21.24 2.53
C PRO A 265 1.22 -22.74 2.24
N LEU A 266 1.12 -23.58 3.29
CA LEU A 266 1.15 -25.05 3.17
C LEU A 266 -0.16 -25.74 2.77
N LYS A 267 -1.19 -24.99 2.37
CA LYS A 267 -2.48 -25.55 1.93
C LYS A 267 -2.75 -25.27 0.47
#